data_AF-A0A1H1TP22-F1
#
_entry.id   AF-A0A1H1TP22-F1
#
_cell.length_a   1.000
_cell.length_b   1.000
_cell.length_c   1.000
_cell.angle_alpha   90.00
_cell.angle_beta   90.00
_cell.angle_gamma   90.00
#
_symmetry.space_group_name_H-M   'P 1'
#
loop_
_entity.id
_entity.type
_entity.pdbx_description
1 polymer ?
#
loop_
_entity_poly.entity_id
_entity_poly.type
_entity_poly.pdbx_seq_one_letter_code
_entity_poly.pdbx_strand_id
1 'polypeptide(L)'
;MGTDDNLITRRSLLLGSAAAAAALGLGTDPADAAVRPRRRAAFAVWDPITGKLTTAMSPKRVTVHIAVTRSGDIYGPGKGAGGSYAHFYNPRSGAPRQHQYLDRRAAADLNGSSRSISVEHAGLDGDRMTDTQLRNLAKIFAWAVIHCGVPNRIATVDDLRGLAWHRLGIDGNFGRFDPHDRTTWCRKQTGAVWSSATGKLCPTDKFIRQIPTVYSRAQYWLKKWGGRPG
;
A
#
# COMPACT_ATOMS: atom_id res chain seq x y z
N MET A 1 -48.64 1.67 54.88
CA MET A 1 -47.95 0.51 54.27
C MET A 1 -48.11 0.64 52.76
N GLY A 2 -47.00 0.85 52.04
CA GLY A 2 -46.83 0.51 50.61
C GLY A 2 -47.42 1.44 49.55
N THR A 3 -46.62 2.39 49.07
CA THR A 3 -46.10 2.57 47.67
C THR A 3 -46.91 1.96 46.53
N ASP A 4 -46.95 2.44 45.29
CA ASP A 4 -46.44 3.58 44.50
C ASP A 4 -47.02 3.27 43.10
N ASP A 5 -47.41 4.27 42.29
CA ASP A 5 -47.33 4.12 40.82
C ASP A 5 -47.28 5.50 40.16
N ASN A 6 -46.07 6.08 40.22
CA ASN A 6 -45.66 7.26 39.47
C ASN A 6 -45.26 6.85 38.04
N LEU A 7 -46.15 7.08 37.08
CA LEU A 7 -45.82 7.04 35.65
C LEU A 7 -45.01 8.29 35.25
N ILE A 8 -43.71 8.26 35.52
CA ILE A 8 -42.74 9.21 34.98
C ILE A 8 -42.62 8.96 33.47
N THR A 9 -43.16 9.90 32.69
CA THR A 9 -42.96 9.97 31.24
C THR A 9 -41.50 10.30 30.96
N ARG A 10 -40.70 9.30 30.56
CA ARG A 10 -39.32 9.51 30.13
C ARG A 10 -39.30 10.30 28.81
N ARG A 11 -39.10 11.62 28.91
CA ARG A 11 -38.34 12.36 27.90
C ARG A 11 -36.90 11.82 27.93
N SER A 12 -36.46 11.21 26.84
CA SER A 12 -35.03 11.00 26.59
C SER A 12 -34.67 11.65 25.27
N LEU A 13 -33.82 12.68 25.41
CA LEU A 13 -33.07 13.38 24.38
C LEU A 13 -32.46 12.39 23.37
N LEU A 14 -32.79 12.55 22.10
CA LEU A 14 -31.95 12.13 20.98
C LEU A 14 -31.53 13.40 20.23
N LEU A 15 -30.67 14.18 20.88
CA LEU A 15 -29.89 15.25 20.28
C LEU A 15 -28.44 15.08 20.75
N GLY A 16 -27.56 14.76 19.79
CA GLY A 16 -26.13 14.52 19.98
C GLY A 16 -25.77 13.15 19.42
N SER A 17 -25.12 13.02 18.26
CA SER A 17 -23.89 13.72 17.91
C SER A 17 -23.50 13.47 16.45
N ALA A 18 -24.18 14.12 15.50
CA ALA A 18 -23.61 14.34 14.16
C ALA A 18 -22.74 15.62 14.14
N ALA A 19 -22.99 16.56 15.06
CA ALA A 19 -22.36 17.88 15.08
C ALA A 19 -20.95 17.90 15.72
N ALA A 20 -20.53 16.87 16.45
CA ALA A 20 -19.20 16.82 17.06
C ALA A 20 -18.09 16.35 16.10
N ALA A 21 -18.44 15.75 14.95
CA ALA A 21 -17.47 15.28 13.96
C ALA A 21 -16.97 16.40 13.01
N ALA A 22 -17.67 17.53 12.95
CA ALA A 22 -17.38 18.61 12.00
C ALA A 22 -16.21 19.52 12.43
N ALA A 23 -15.75 19.44 13.68
CA ALA A 23 -14.76 20.38 14.24
C ALA A 23 -13.28 19.96 14.09
N LEU A 24 -12.95 18.85 13.42
CA LEU A 24 -11.56 18.34 13.32
C LEU A 24 -11.01 18.17 11.89
N GLY A 25 -11.68 18.67 10.85
CA GLY A 25 -11.13 18.64 9.49
C GLY A 25 -10.84 17.24 8.93
N LEU A 26 -11.48 16.20 9.47
CA LEU A 26 -11.34 14.82 8.99
C LEU A 26 -12.16 14.66 7.70
N GLY A 27 -11.47 14.66 6.56
CA GLY A 27 -12.05 14.34 5.27
C GLY A 27 -12.73 12.96 5.28
N THR A 28 -14.02 12.96 4.94
CA THR A 28 -14.88 11.85 4.50
C THR A 28 -14.33 10.43 4.70
N ASP A 29 -14.68 9.91 5.88
CA ASP A 29 -15.41 8.66 6.10
C ASP A 29 -14.62 7.34 6.25
N PRO A 30 -14.33 6.89 7.49
CA PRO A 30 -13.91 5.53 7.80
C PRO A 30 -14.86 4.44 7.27
N ALA A 31 -16.14 4.74 6.99
CA ALA A 31 -17.09 3.78 6.44
C ALA A 31 -16.77 3.37 4.98
N ASP A 32 -16.03 4.19 4.22
CA ASP A 32 -15.72 3.91 2.81
C ASP A 32 -14.85 2.63 2.64
N ALA A 33 -14.08 2.24 3.66
CA ALA A 33 -13.32 0.98 3.63
C ALA A 33 -14.21 -0.27 3.78
N ALA A 34 -15.28 -0.18 4.57
CA ALA A 34 -16.25 -1.26 4.73
C ALA A 34 -17.16 -1.40 3.50
N VAL A 35 -17.48 -0.27 2.85
CA VAL A 35 -18.39 -0.23 1.69
C VAL A 35 -17.65 -0.50 0.38
N ARG A 36 -16.37 -0.09 0.25
CA ARG A 36 -15.59 -0.20 -0.99
C ARG A 36 -14.17 -0.73 -0.74
N PRO A 37 -14.01 -2.04 -0.47
CA PRO A 37 -12.70 -2.63 -0.15
C PRO A 37 -11.68 -2.53 -1.30
N ARG A 38 -12.14 -2.34 -2.54
CA ARG A 38 -11.25 -2.08 -3.71
C ARG A 38 -10.61 -0.69 -3.68
N ARG A 39 -11.03 0.20 -2.78
CA ARG A 39 -10.53 1.58 -2.69
C ARG A 39 -9.67 1.78 -1.46
N ARG A 40 -10.08 1.25 -0.29
CA ARG A 40 -9.36 1.42 0.98
C ARG A 40 -9.12 0.10 1.70
N ALA A 41 -7.90 -0.07 2.20
CA ALA A 41 -7.53 -1.18 3.05
C ALA A 41 -7.89 -0.88 4.51
N ALA A 42 -8.81 -1.64 5.09
CA ALA A 42 -9.35 -1.38 6.43
C ALA A 42 -8.29 -1.44 7.55
N PHE A 43 -7.15 -2.11 7.30
CA PHE A 43 -6.06 -2.23 8.27
C PHE A 43 -5.02 -1.09 8.20
N ALA A 44 -5.13 -0.20 7.22
CA ALA A 44 -4.20 0.91 7.03
C ALA A 44 -4.77 2.20 7.63
N VAL A 45 -3.88 3.05 8.16
CA VAL A 45 -4.26 4.41 8.55
C VAL A 45 -4.56 5.19 7.28
N TRP A 46 -5.78 5.71 7.15
CA TRP A 46 -6.13 6.56 6.02
C TRP A 46 -5.60 7.96 6.24
N ASP A 47 -4.73 8.39 5.32
CA ASP A 47 -4.02 9.65 5.40
C ASP A 47 -3.88 10.24 3.99
N PRO A 48 -4.99 10.61 3.34
CA PRO A 48 -4.98 10.96 1.93
C PRO A 48 -4.19 12.23 1.66
N ILE A 49 -3.32 12.18 0.65
CA ILE A 49 -2.67 13.42 0.19
C ILE A 49 -3.65 14.32 -0.57
N THR A 50 -3.40 15.62 -0.48
CA THR A 50 -4.05 16.64 -1.31
C THR A 50 -3.43 16.65 -2.72
N GLY A 51 -4.20 17.00 -3.75
CA GLY A 51 -3.70 17.08 -5.13
C GLY A 51 -3.36 15.74 -5.81
N LYS A 52 -3.78 14.61 -5.26
CA LYS A 52 -3.61 13.29 -5.90
C LYS A 52 -4.40 13.16 -7.21
N LEU A 53 -3.86 12.38 -8.13
CA LEU A 53 -4.50 12.02 -9.39
C LEU A 53 -5.88 11.38 -9.17
N THR A 54 -6.82 11.73 -10.02
CA THR A 54 -8.17 11.13 -10.07
C THR A 54 -8.31 10.07 -11.16
N THR A 55 -7.27 9.88 -11.98
CA THR A 55 -7.24 8.89 -13.06
C THR A 55 -7.48 7.49 -12.52
N ALA A 56 -8.47 6.78 -13.09
CA ALA A 56 -8.76 5.39 -12.73
C ALA A 56 -7.60 4.47 -13.12
N MET A 57 -7.46 3.35 -12.41
CA MET A 57 -6.48 2.32 -12.72
C MET A 57 -7.03 0.91 -12.54
N SER A 58 -6.39 -0.09 -13.15
CA SER A 58 -6.69 -1.50 -12.94
C SER A 58 -5.45 -2.21 -12.40
N PRO A 59 -5.36 -2.41 -11.07
CA PRO A 59 -4.21 -3.04 -10.45
C PRO A 59 -3.89 -4.41 -11.05
N LYS A 60 -2.62 -4.62 -11.37
CA LYS A 60 -2.07 -5.93 -11.75
C LYS A 60 -0.90 -6.35 -10.88
N ARG A 61 -0.37 -5.43 -10.06
CA ARG A 61 0.75 -5.68 -9.16
C ARG A 61 0.71 -4.80 -7.92
N VAL A 62 1.39 -5.27 -6.88
CA VAL A 62 1.89 -4.45 -5.78
C VAL A 62 3.39 -4.24 -6.02
N THR A 63 3.83 -2.99 -6.07
CA THR A 63 5.24 -2.66 -6.36
C THR A 63 5.92 -2.13 -5.10
N VAL A 64 7.04 -2.77 -4.75
CA VAL A 64 7.87 -2.42 -3.60
C VAL A 64 8.85 -1.31 -3.95
N HIS A 65 8.85 -0.25 -3.14
CA HIS A 65 9.78 0.87 -3.19
C HIS A 65 10.48 1.09 -1.84
N ILE A 66 11.54 1.90 -1.84
CA ILE A 66 12.20 2.43 -0.64
C ILE A 66 12.27 3.95 -0.75
N ALA A 67 11.97 4.62 0.35
CA ALA A 67 11.86 6.07 0.44
C ALA A 67 13.22 6.79 0.55
N VAL A 68 14.29 6.05 0.82
CA VAL A 68 15.64 6.60 1.12
C VAL A 68 15.60 7.59 2.29
N THR A 69 14.75 7.28 3.27
CA THR A 69 14.65 8.00 4.55
C THR A 69 14.03 7.07 5.58
N ARG A 70 14.34 7.29 6.86
CA ARG A 70 13.72 6.57 7.99
C ARG A 70 12.52 7.31 8.58
N SER A 71 12.03 8.36 7.94
CA SER A 71 10.83 9.09 8.37
C SER A 71 9.64 8.15 8.60
N GLY A 72 8.77 8.50 9.54
CA GLY A 72 7.50 7.78 9.76
C GLY A 72 6.49 7.97 8.62
N ASP A 73 6.64 9.04 7.83
CA ASP A 73 5.86 9.31 6.62
C ASP A 73 6.51 10.43 5.77
N ILE A 74 6.46 10.30 4.45
CA ILE A 74 6.92 11.32 3.48
C ILE A 74 5.78 12.01 2.73
N TYR A 75 4.54 11.55 2.88
CA TYR A 75 3.39 12.03 2.10
C TYR A 75 2.32 12.77 2.90
N GLY A 76 2.25 12.58 4.23
CA GLY A 76 1.20 13.06 5.11
C GLY A 76 0.84 14.57 5.10
N PRO A 77 0.00 15.02 6.04
CA PRO A 77 -0.72 16.28 5.96
C PRO A 77 0.18 17.50 5.70
N GLY A 78 -0.21 18.34 4.73
CA GLY A 78 0.51 19.55 4.34
C GLY A 78 1.58 19.38 3.26
N LYS A 79 1.92 18.14 2.85
CA LYS A 79 2.96 17.90 1.83
C LYS A 79 2.43 17.86 0.39
N GLY A 80 1.11 17.62 0.23
CA GLY A 80 0.48 17.41 -1.08
C GLY A 80 1.03 16.19 -1.82
N ALA A 81 0.56 15.97 -3.05
CA ALA A 81 1.02 14.85 -3.86
C ALA A 81 2.48 14.97 -4.32
N GLY A 82 3.07 16.17 -4.27
CA GLY A 82 4.34 16.47 -4.92
C GLY A 82 4.32 16.12 -6.41
N GLY A 83 5.51 15.87 -6.99
CA GLY A 83 5.64 15.32 -8.35
C GLY A 83 5.56 13.78 -8.42
N SER A 84 5.79 13.09 -7.29
CA SER A 84 5.75 11.63 -7.18
C SER A 84 5.21 11.19 -5.83
N TYR A 85 4.30 10.22 -5.84
CA TYR A 85 3.74 9.65 -4.62
C TYR A 85 3.26 8.20 -4.81
N ALA A 86 3.10 7.49 -3.70
CA ALA A 86 2.66 6.10 -3.67
C ALA A 86 1.27 5.91 -3.04
N HIS A 87 0.72 4.69 -3.17
CA HIS A 87 -0.56 4.36 -2.54
C HIS A 87 -0.42 4.19 -1.03
N PHE A 88 0.68 3.58 -0.62
CA PHE A 88 0.98 3.34 0.77
C PHE A 88 2.37 3.84 1.15
N TYR A 89 2.49 4.28 2.40
CA TYR A 89 3.75 4.38 3.11
C TYR A 89 3.82 3.32 4.21
N ASN A 90 4.91 2.56 4.27
CA ASN A 90 5.14 1.47 5.20
C ASN A 90 6.27 1.85 6.18
N PRO A 91 5.92 2.44 7.34
CA PRO A 91 6.90 2.87 8.33
C PRO A 91 7.64 1.67 8.94
N ARG A 92 8.78 1.93 9.58
CA ARG A 92 9.58 0.87 10.24
C ARG A 92 8.82 0.18 11.39
N SER A 93 7.86 0.87 12.00
CA SER A 93 6.99 0.41 13.08
C SER A 93 5.56 0.95 12.89
N GLY A 94 4.57 0.31 13.52
CA GLY A 94 3.17 0.72 13.40
C GLY A 94 2.46 0.23 12.13
N ALA A 95 1.26 0.77 11.91
CA ALA A 95 0.42 0.45 10.75
C ALA A 95 0.90 1.18 9.48
N PRO A 96 0.66 0.62 8.28
CA PRO A 96 0.92 1.34 7.05
C PRO A 96 -0.08 2.49 6.89
N ARG A 97 0.35 3.57 6.25
CA ARG A 97 -0.50 4.70 5.88
C ARG A 97 -0.94 4.54 4.42
N GLN A 98 -2.19 4.83 4.13
CA GLN A 98 -2.75 4.82 2.78
C GLN A 98 -3.07 6.25 2.34
N HIS A 99 -2.47 6.65 1.23
CA HIS A 99 -2.46 8.03 0.72
C HIS A 99 -3.31 8.22 -0.55
N GLN A 100 -3.57 7.13 -1.27
CA GLN A 100 -4.36 7.11 -2.51
C GLN A 100 -5.28 5.89 -2.53
N TYR A 101 -6.45 6.04 -3.15
CA TYR A 101 -7.37 4.93 -3.36
C TYR A 101 -6.80 3.88 -4.33
N LEU A 102 -7.05 2.60 -4.08
CA LEU A 102 -6.47 1.51 -4.88
C LEU A 102 -7.12 1.31 -6.26
N ASP A 103 -8.15 2.11 -6.59
CA ASP A 103 -8.75 2.21 -7.93
C ASP A 103 -8.25 3.46 -8.69
N ARG A 104 -7.33 4.25 -8.10
CA ARG A 104 -6.81 5.50 -8.67
C ARG A 104 -5.30 5.47 -8.77
N ARG A 105 -4.78 6.02 -9.87
CA ARG A 105 -3.33 6.05 -10.13
C ARG A 105 -2.57 6.80 -9.03
N ALA A 106 -1.40 6.28 -8.66
CA ALA A 106 -0.36 7.03 -7.96
C ALA A 106 0.85 7.30 -8.88
N ALA A 107 1.64 8.32 -8.59
CA ALA A 107 2.74 8.78 -9.44
C ALA A 107 4.12 8.20 -9.03
N ALA A 108 4.20 6.88 -8.79
CA ALA A 108 5.44 6.23 -8.33
C ALA A 108 6.21 5.44 -9.42
N ASP A 109 5.52 5.01 -10.50
CA ASP A 109 6.00 3.97 -11.41
C ASP A 109 5.98 4.39 -12.89
N LEU A 110 5.95 5.68 -13.21
CA LEU A 110 5.92 6.19 -14.58
C LEU A 110 4.85 5.47 -15.44
N ASN A 111 5.22 4.74 -16.51
CA ASN A 111 4.27 4.00 -17.36
C ASN A 111 3.63 2.81 -16.63
N GLY A 112 4.25 2.34 -15.55
CA GLY A 112 3.74 1.28 -14.70
C GLY A 112 2.63 1.72 -13.74
N SER A 113 2.46 3.02 -13.50
CA SER A 113 1.53 3.54 -12.48
C SER A 113 0.06 3.17 -12.70
N SER A 114 -0.39 2.98 -13.95
CA SER A 114 -1.80 2.62 -14.25
C SER A 114 -2.17 1.18 -13.88
N ARG A 115 -1.20 0.40 -13.39
CA ARG A 115 -1.38 -1.02 -13.03
C ARG A 115 -0.73 -1.37 -11.69
N SER A 116 -0.22 -0.40 -10.95
CA SER A 116 0.62 -0.60 -9.78
C SER A 116 -0.01 -0.03 -8.52
N ILE A 117 -0.19 -0.87 -7.51
CA ILE A 117 -0.35 -0.41 -6.13
C ILE A 117 1.07 -0.27 -5.55
N SER A 118 1.62 0.94 -5.64
CA SER A 118 2.95 1.27 -5.11
C SER A 118 2.96 1.40 -3.59
N VAL A 119 3.98 0.80 -2.95
CA VAL A 119 4.22 0.85 -1.51
C VAL A 119 5.64 1.37 -1.25
N GLU A 120 5.73 2.57 -0.71
CA GLU A 120 6.99 3.13 -0.21
C GLU A 120 7.32 2.60 1.17
N HIS A 121 8.59 2.34 1.43
CA HIS A 121 9.04 1.83 2.73
C HIS A 121 10.07 2.77 3.34
N ALA A 122 9.92 3.05 4.62
CA ALA A 122 10.95 3.73 5.40
C ALA A 122 12.22 2.87 5.45
N GLY A 123 13.35 3.43 5.00
CA GLY A 123 14.64 2.76 4.99
C GLY A 123 15.68 3.56 4.21
N LEU A 124 16.95 3.29 4.48
CA LEU A 124 18.11 3.78 3.74
C LEU A 124 18.74 2.65 2.93
N ASP A 125 19.70 2.99 2.06
CA ASP A 125 20.54 1.97 1.46
C ASP A 125 21.26 1.14 2.55
N GLY A 126 21.38 -0.16 2.30
CA GLY A 126 21.89 -1.11 3.28
C GLY A 126 20.88 -1.54 4.36
N ASP A 127 19.69 -0.96 4.47
CA ASP A 127 18.66 -1.45 5.38
C ASP A 127 17.99 -2.73 4.85
N ARG A 128 17.41 -3.50 5.78
CA ARG A 128 16.41 -4.54 5.51
C ARG A 128 15.05 -4.06 5.97
N MET A 129 13.97 -4.57 5.37
CA MET A 129 12.63 -4.39 5.92
C MET A 129 12.55 -4.98 7.32
N THR A 130 11.99 -4.22 8.27
CA THR A 130 11.69 -4.71 9.62
C THR A 130 10.59 -5.78 9.57
N ASP A 131 10.41 -6.54 10.66
CA ASP A 131 9.32 -7.51 10.77
C ASP A 131 7.94 -6.85 10.58
N THR A 132 7.76 -5.65 11.14
CA THR A 132 6.55 -4.86 10.97
C THR A 132 6.32 -4.51 9.50
N GLN A 133 7.36 -4.07 8.78
CA GLN A 133 7.25 -3.75 7.36
C GLN A 133 6.89 -4.97 6.52
N LEU A 134 7.55 -6.12 6.78
CA LEU A 134 7.25 -7.38 6.11
C LEU A 134 5.79 -7.80 6.32
N ARG A 135 5.30 -7.70 7.56
CA ARG A 135 3.91 -8.02 7.92
C ARG A 135 2.93 -7.06 7.23
N ASN A 136 3.20 -5.77 7.21
CA ASN A 136 2.34 -4.78 6.58
C ASN A 136 2.28 -4.95 5.06
N LEU A 137 3.42 -5.17 4.41
CA LEU A 137 3.47 -5.40 2.96
C LEU A 137 2.76 -6.71 2.59
N ALA A 138 2.89 -7.76 3.41
CA ALA A 138 2.15 -9.01 3.23
C ALA A 138 0.63 -8.81 3.31
N LYS A 139 0.16 -7.99 4.27
CA LYS A 139 -1.26 -7.59 4.37
C LYS A 139 -1.73 -6.81 3.14
N ILE A 140 -0.93 -5.84 2.66
CA ILE A 140 -1.23 -5.07 1.45
C ILE A 140 -1.33 -5.98 0.23
N PHE A 141 -0.39 -6.91 0.05
CA PHE A 141 -0.42 -7.85 -1.06
C PHE A 141 -1.64 -8.77 -1.00
N ALA A 142 -1.92 -9.39 0.15
CA ALA A 142 -3.10 -10.24 0.32
C ALA A 142 -4.40 -9.47 0.04
N TRP A 143 -4.52 -8.24 0.52
CA TRP A 143 -5.69 -7.38 0.24
C TRP A 143 -5.84 -7.08 -1.25
N ALA A 144 -4.73 -6.75 -1.93
CA ALA A 144 -4.74 -6.48 -3.36
C ALA A 144 -5.14 -7.73 -4.18
N VAL A 145 -4.75 -8.92 -3.73
CA VAL A 145 -5.20 -10.18 -4.33
C VAL A 145 -6.72 -10.34 -4.19
N ILE A 146 -7.23 -10.25 -2.95
CA ILE A 146 -8.64 -10.52 -2.65
C ILE A 146 -9.56 -9.50 -3.31
N HIS A 147 -9.23 -8.21 -3.20
CA HIS A 147 -10.15 -7.14 -3.53
C HIS A 147 -9.80 -6.42 -4.84
N CYS A 148 -8.52 -6.38 -5.23
CA CYS A 148 -8.11 -5.61 -6.40
C CYS A 148 -7.91 -6.49 -7.66
N GLY A 149 -7.85 -7.82 -7.52
CA GLY A 149 -7.63 -8.75 -8.64
C GLY A 149 -6.16 -8.86 -9.04
N VAL A 150 -5.23 -8.52 -8.14
CA VAL A 150 -3.80 -8.77 -8.33
C VAL A 150 -3.55 -10.29 -8.26
N PRO A 151 -2.77 -10.90 -9.16
CA PRO A 151 -2.47 -12.34 -9.07
C PRO A 151 -1.69 -12.71 -7.80
N ASN A 152 -2.06 -13.80 -7.12
CA ASN A 152 -1.30 -14.35 -5.99
C ASN A 152 -0.05 -15.08 -6.49
N ARG A 153 1.00 -14.33 -6.82
CA ARG A 153 2.33 -14.84 -7.17
C ARG A 153 3.39 -13.75 -7.04
N ILE A 154 4.65 -14.16 -7.07
CA ILE A 154 5.77 -13.23 -7.25
C ILE A 154 5.94 -12.97 -8.75
N ALA A 155 6.22 -11.72 -9.12
CA ALA A 155 6.57 -11.36 -10.49
C ALA A 155 7.79 -12.16 -10.98
N THR A 156 7.77 -12.54 -12.26
CA THR A 156 8.92 -13.11 -12.98
C THR A 156 9.48 -12.08 -13.95
N VAL A 157 10.61 -12.38 -14.59
CA VAL A 157 11.18 -11.52 -15.64
C VAL A 157 10.23 -11.33 -16.83
N ASP A 158 9.47 -12.39 -17.19
CA ASP A 158 8.54 -12.39 -18.32
C ASP A 158 7.11 -11.97 -17.95
N ASP A 159 6.76 -11.97 -16.65
CA ASP A 159 5.42 -11.62 -16.19
C ASP A 159 5.45 -10.82 -14.88
N LEU A 160 5.28 -9.50 -15.05
CA LEU A 160 5.41 -8.51 -13.97
C LEU A 160 4.15 -8.36 -13.09
N ARG A 161 3.18 -9.28 -13.18
CA ARG A 161 1.95 -9.24 -12.37
C ARG A 161 2.13 -9.99 -11.05
N GLY A 162 1.51 -9.48 -9.99
CA GLY A 162 1.61 -10.02 -8.63
C GLY A 162 2.45 -9.15 -7.70
N LEU A 163 3.30 -9.75 -6.89
CA LEU A 163 4.25 -9.03 -6.02
C LEU A 163 5.52 -8.68 -6.82
N ALA A 164 5.71 -7.40 -7.10
CA ALA A 164 6.77 -6.84 -7.93
C ALA A 164 7.61 -5.81 -7.15
N TRP A 165 8.71 -5.34 -7.73
CA TRP A 165 9.59 -4.31 -7.15
C TRP A 165 10.05 -3.31 -8.20
N HIS A 166 10.31 -2.06 -7.78
CA HIS A 166 10.48 -0.93 -8.71
C HIS A 166 11.60 -1.16 -9.74
N ARG A 167 12.72 -1.78 -9.32
CA ARG A 167 13.87 -2.08 -10.18
C ARG A 167 13.54 -2.82 -11.47
N LEU A 168 12.48 -3.63 -11.48
CA LEU A 168 12.03 -4.33 -12.70
C LEU A 168 11.77 -3.36 -13.86
N GLY A 169 11.43 -2.09 -13.60
CA GLY A 169 11.25 -1.08 -14.64
C GLY A 169 12.33 0.02 -14.66
N ILE A 170 13.48 -0.21 -14.02
CA ILE A 170 14.61 0.74 -13.98
C ILE A 170 15.72 0.24 -14.90
N ASP A 171 16.29 1.13 -15.72
CA ASP A 171 17.50 0.82 -16.47
C ASP A 171 18.75 0.97 -15.59
N GLY A 172 19.74 0.10 -15.74
CA GLY A 172 20.95 0.14 -14.92
C GLY A 172 21.91 -1.04 -15.13
N ASN A 173 22.94 -1.09 -14.30
CA ASN A 173 23.88 -2.21 -14.21
C ASN A 173 23.81 -2.83 -12.82
N PHE A 174 23.03 -3.89 -12.66
CA PHE A 174 22.77 -4.57 -11.38
C PHE A 174 23.46 -5.94 -11.31
N GLY A 175 24.60 -6.07 -12.00
CA GLY A 175 25.31 -7.34 -12.19
C GLY A 175 24.88 -8.08 -13.46
N ARG A 176 25.56 -9.20 -13.74
CA ARG A 176 25.20 -10.10 -14.83
C ARG A 176 23.81 -10.69 -14.54
N PHE A 177 22.96 -10.71 -15.56
CA PHE A 177 21.64 -11.32 -15.43
C PHE A 177 21.75 -12.79 -15.00
N ASP A 178 21.02 -13.12 -13.95
CA ASP A 178 20.83 -14.47 -13.44
C ASP A 178 19.32 -14.72 -13.23
N PRO A 179 18.69 -15.66 -13.96
CA PRO A 179 17.27 -15.99 -13.80
C PRO A 179 16.91 -16.59 -12.43
N HIS A 180 17.89 -16.87 -11.57
CA HIS A 180 17.68 -17.35 -10.21
C HIS A 180 17.98 -16.28 -9.14
N ASP A 181 18.70 -15.20 -9.46
CA ASP A 181 18.89 -14.04 -8.58
C ASP A 181 18.09 -12.82 -9.04
N ARG A 182 16.95 -12.60 -8.38
CA ARG A 182 16.04 -11.45 -8.58
C ARG A 182 16.70 -10.09 -8.42
N THR A 183 17.83 -9.98 -7.72
CA THR A 183 18.54 -8.71 -7.54
C THR A 183 19.19 -8.22 -8.84
N THR A 184 19.43 -9.13 -9.78
CA THR A 184 20.02 -8.82 -11.10
C THR A 184 18.99 -8.39 -12.15
N TRP A 185 17.69 -8.51 -11.85
CA TRP A 185 16.62 -8.24 -12.82
C TRP A 185 16.27 -6.75 -12.88
N CYS A 186 16.18 -6.23 -14.10
CA CYS A 186 15.86 -4.84 -14.35
C CYS A 186 15.16 -4.64 -15.70
N ARG A 187 14.94 -3.38 -16.10
CA ARG A 187 14.30 -3.02 -17.38
C ARG A 187 14.92 -3.72 -18.58
N LYS A 188 16.23 -3.95 -18.59
CA LYS A 188 16.93 -4.59 -19.72
C LYS A 188 16.40 -5.99 -20.02
N GLN A 189 15.90 -6.70 -19.02
CA GLN A 189 15.31 -8.03 -19.22
C GLN A 189 13.79 -7.99 -19.33
N THR A 190 13.12 -7.09 -18.60
CA THR A 190 11.65 -7.06 -18.52
C THR A 190 10.98 -6.20 -19.60
N GLY A 191 11.74 -5.30 -20.25
CA GLY A 191 11.22 -4.26 -21.16
C GLY A 191 10.43 -3.13 -20.48
N ALA A 192 10.19 -3.20 -19.17
CA ALA A 192 9.33 -2.26 -18.46
C ALA A 192 9.96 -0.88 -18.24
N VAL A 193 9.16 0.18 -18.32
CA VAL A 193 9.62 1.57 -18.11
C VAL A 193 8.91 2.19 -16.90
N TRP A 194 9.47 2.01 -15.70
CA TRP A 194 8.88 2.52 -14.46
C TRP A 194 9.65 3.67 -13.82
N SER A 195 10.79 4.04 -14.42
CA SER A 195 11.62 5.19 -14.05
C SER A 195 12.34 5.72 -15.30
N SER A 196 12.54 7.04 -15.36
CA SER A 196 13.48 7.67 -16.29
C SER A 196 14.90 7.79 -15.71
N ALA A 197 15.07 7.62 -14.40
CA ALA A 197 16.36 7.68 -13.73
C ALA A 197 17.12 6.36 -13.88
N THR A 198 18.21 6.37 -14.65
CA THR A 198 19.14 5.24 -14.82
C THR A 198 19.93 5.00 -13.53
N GLY A 199 20.17 3.73 -13.19
CA GLY A 199 20.97 3.32 -12.04
C GLY A 199 20.28 3.48 -10.68
N LYS A 200 19.01 3.91 -10.64
CA LYS A 200 18.26 4.02 -9.38
C LYS A 200 18.13 2.65 -8.71
N LEU A 201 18.58 2.54 -7.45
CA LEU A 201 18.69 1.25 -6.76
C LEU A 201 17.36 0.68 -6.21
N CYS A 202 16.29 1.49 -6.17
CA CYS A 202 15.02 1.20 -5.49
C CYS A 202 14.41 -0.18 -5.86
N PRO A 203 14.02 -1.05 -4.89
CA PRO A 203 14.02 -0.83 -3.43
C PRO A 203 15.32 -1.24 -2.71
N THR A 204 16.42 -1.51 -3.41
CA THR A 204 17.69 -2.16 -2.97
C THR A 204 17.64 -3.69 -2.94
N ASP A 205 18.81 -4.31 -3.04
CA ASP A 205 18.98 -5.78 -3.05
C ASP A 205 18.46 -6.42 -1.77
N LYS A 206 18.73 -5.78 -0.63
CA LYS A 206 18.32 -6.29 0.68
C LYS A 206 16.80 -6.39 0.79
N PHE A 207 16.07 -5.45 0.19
CA PHE A 207 14.61 -5.50 0.10
C PHE A 207 14.14 -6.56 -0.90
N ILE A 208 14.76 -6.64 -2.08
CA ILE A 208 14.42 -7.62 -3.12
C ILE A 208 14.58 -9.05 -2.59
N ARG A 209 15.67 -9.33 -1.84
CA ARG A 209 15.91 -10.65 -1.22
C ARG A 209 14.84 -11.05 -0.20
N GLN A 210 14.02 -10.11 0.29
CA GLN A 210 12.92 -10.37 1.23
C GLN A 210 11.55 -10.56 0.56
N ILE A 211 11.44 -10.40 -0.77
CA ILE A 211 10.19 -10.61 -1.51
C ILE A 211 9.58 -12.02 -1.29
N PRO A 212 10.36 -13.12 -1.28
CA PRO A 212 9.81 -14.44 -0.94
C PRO A 212 9.21 -14.51 0.48
N THR A 213 9.83 -13.85 1.45
CA THR A 213 9.32 -13.78 2.83
C THR A 213 7.99 -13.03 2.89
N VAL A 214 7.86 -11.92 2.16
CA VAL A 214 6.59 -11.17 2.04
C VAL A 214 5.51 -12.04 1.44
N TYR A 215 5.80 -12.72 0.33
CA TYR A 215 4.86 -13.60 -0.35
C TYR A 215 4.38 -14.73 0.56
N SER A 216 5.31 -15.40 1.25
CA SER A 216 5.00 -16.46 2.22
C SER A 216 4.09 -15.95 3.35
N ARG A 217 4.41 -14.79 3.94
CA ARG A 217 3.58 -14.17 4.99
C ARG A 217 2.19 -13.75 4.48
N ALA A 218 2.06 -13.39 3.21
CA ALA A 218 0.78 -13.01 2.63
C ALA A 218 -0.19 -14.20 2.58
N GLN A 219 0.32 -15.43 2.44
CA GLN A 219 -0.53 -16.63 2.41
C GLN A 219 -1.33 -16.81 3.72
N TYR A 220 -0.74 -16.45 4.86
CA TYR A 220 -1.46 -16.42 6.14
C TYR A 220 -2.67 -15.48 6.08
N TRP A 221 -2.51 -14.27 5.53
CA TRP A 221 -3.58 -13.28 5.44
C TRP A 221 -4.64 -13.65 4.40
N LEU A 222 -4.24 -14.26 3.28
CA LEU A 222 -5.18 -14.82 2.31
C LEU A 222 -6.08 -15.86 2.98
N LYS A 223 -5.50 -16.84 3.68
CA LYS A 223 -6.27 -17.82 4.45
C LYS A 223 -7.17 -17.15 5.49
N LYS A 224 -6.62 -16.20 6.26
CA LYS A 224 -7.33 -15.53 7.36
C LYS A 224 -8.50 -14.65 6.88
N TRP A 225 -8.40 -14.04 5.70
CA TRP A 225 -9.42 -13.15 5.15
C TRP A 225 -10.29 -13.80 4.08
N GLY A 226 -10.23 -15.13 3.93
CA GLY A 226 -11.06 -15.87 2.98
C GLY A 226 -10.65 -15.71 1.51
N GLY A 227 -9.44 -15.21 1.24
CA GLY A 227 -8.84 -15.28 -0.09
C GLY A 227 -8.40 -16.71 -0.43
N ARG A 228 -8.35 -17.05 -1.72
CA ARG A 228 -7.78 -18.32 -2.17
C ARG A 228 -6.26 -18.30 -1.93
N PRO A 229 -5.69 -19.17 -1.07
CA PRO A 229 -4.26 -19.41 -1.03
C PRO A 229 -3.81 -19.93 -2.40
N GLY A 230 -2.57 -19.62 -2.79
CA GLY A 230 -1.98 -20.04 -4.07
C GLY A 230 -0.72 -20.83 -3.86
#